data_AF-A0A1Y1XHT1-F1
#
_entry.id   AF-A0A1Y1XHT1-F1
#
_cell.length_a   1.000
_cell.length_b   1.000
_cell.length_c   1.000
_cell.angle_alpha   90.00
_cell.angle_beta   90.00
_cell.angle_gamma   90.00
#
_symmetry.space_group_name_H-M   'P 1'
#
loop_
_entity.id
_entity.type
_entity.pdbx_description
1 polymer ?
#
loop_
_entity_poly.entity_id
_entity_poly.type
_entity_poly.pdbx_seq_one_letter_code
_entity_poly.pdbx_strand_id
1 'polypeptide(L)'
;MDFKKNYNNKTKSNFPKLGKCMCCFGLSEDTSAKVCSISIALYLIYSLIKSVEVSVFFSLIYGATLISTLFLIIGLFKSKLSFMTQFIYVYLVYLILKTSSIIIICLGVFFYEKKGGFDEMLQEHNIAFSENKVAFNIGLIYGLFVSYFPLIFEVYFYLVNGSYIESIEKTLEQKLLTDVENDFTNIV
;
A
#
# COMPACT_ATOMS: atom_id res chain seq x y z
N MET A 1 -14.66 -16.50 44.04
CA MET A 1 -15.24 -17.14 42.85
C MET A 1 -14.69 -16.39 41.65
N ASP A 2 -13.79 -17.04 40.91
CA ASP A 2 -13.00 -16.49 39.81
C ASP A 2 -13.87 -16.01 38.63
N PHE A 3 -13.98 -14.68 38.49
CA PHE A 3 -14.47 -14.05 37.26
C PHE A 3 -13.36 -13.86 36.20
N LYS A 4 -12.34 -14.73 36.20
CA LYS A 4 -11.33 -14.84 35.14
C LYS A 4 -11.90 -15.62 33.94
N LYS A 5 -13.09 -15.23 33.48
CA LYS A 5 -13.73 -15.84 32.33
C LYS A 5 -13.10 -15.24 31.07
N ASN A 6 -12.06 -15.91 30.59
CA ASN A 6 -11.65 -16.03 29.20
C ASN A 6 -12.44 -15.12 28.22
N TYR A 7 -12.13 -13.82 28.17
CA TYR A 7 -12.56 -12.96 27.07
C TYR A 7 -11.60 -13.18 25.89
N ASN A 8 -11.54 -14.43 25.44
CA ASN A 8 -10.98 -14.80 24.15
C ASN A 8 -12.06 -14.48 23.09
N ASN A 9 -12.48 -13.21 23.02
CA ASN A 9 -13.08 -12.71 21.80
C ASN A 9 -11.95 -12.80 20.78
N LYS A 10 -11.97 -13.87 19.97
CA LYS A 10 -11.28 -13.90 18.69
C LYS A 10 -11.91 -12.78 17.85
N THR A 11 -11.53 -11.55 18.12
CA THR A 11 -11.84 -10.41 17.27
C THR A 11 -11.28 -10.78 15.91
N LYS A 12 -12.19 -10.95 14.95
CA LYS A 12 -11.86 -11.37 13.60
C LYS A 12 -10.87 -10.34 13.06
N SER A 13 -9.64 -10.77 12.79
CA SER A 13 -8.61 -9.84 12.33
C SER A 13 -8.90 -9.46 10.88
N ASN A 14 -8.94 -8.16 10.58
CA ASN A 14 -9.12 -7.70 9.20
C ASN A 14 -7.80 -7.82 8.42
N PHE A 15 -6.66 -7.72 9.10
CA PHE A 15 -5.34 -7.88 8.51
C PHE A 15 -4.66 -9.18 8.97
N PRO A 16 -3.82 -9.79 8.13
CA PRO A 16 -2.94 -10.87 8.58
C PRO A 16 -2.00 -10.32 9.66
N LYS A 17 -1.72 -11.12 10.70
CA LYS A 17 -0.73 -10.77 11.72
C LYS A 17 0.66 -10.76 11.11
N LEU A 18 1.04 -9.62 10.56
CA LEU A 18 2.37 -9.35 10.07
C LEU A 18 3.13 -8.72 11.23
N GLY A 19 4.24 -9.37 11.62
CA GLY A 19 5.16 -8.84 12.60
C GLY A 19 6.01 -7.70 12.01
N LYS A 20 7.30 -7.71 12.30
CA LYS A 20 8.26 -6.69 11.82
C LYS A 20 8.27 -6.55 10.28
N CYS A 21 8.38 -5.32 9.78
CA CYS A 21 8.58 -5.03 8.35
C CYS A 21 9.86 -5.76 7.90
N MET A 22 9.78 -6.55 6.83
CA MET A 22 10.89 -7.34 6.28
C MET A 22 12.05 -6.45 5.83
N CYS A 23 11.76 -5.19 5.50
CA CYS A 23 12.76 -4.18 5.13
C CYS A 23 13.55 -3.62 6.32
N CYS A 24 13.20 -3.97 7.55
CA CYS A 24 13.74 -3.37 8.78
C CYS A 24 14.19 -4.44 9.78
N PHE A 25 15.05 -5.37 9.34
CA PHE A 25 15.63 -6.39 10.20
C PHE A 25 16.26 -5.76 11.46
N GLY A 26 15.78 -6.19 12.64
CA GLY A 26 16.33 -5.77 13.93
C GLY A 26 15.60 -4.63 14.64
N LEU A 27 14.68 -3.91 13.98
CA LEU A 27 13.90 -2.85 14.63
C LEU A 27 12.68 -3.40 15.40
N SER A 28 12.18 -2.62 16.37
CA SER A 28 10.87 -2.89 17.01
C SER A 28 9.75 -2.64 16.00
N GLU A 29 8.57 -3.22 16.23
CA GLU A 29 7.43 -3.09 15.32
C GLU A 29 7.02 -1.62 15.12
N ASP A 30 7.01 -0.82 16.19
CA ASP A 30 6.72 0.62 16.15
C ASP A 30 7.75 1.41 15.33
N THR A 31 9.04 1.25 15.61
CA THR A 31 10.09 1.93 14.86
C THR A 31 10.10 1.51 13.39
N SER A 32 9.84 0.22 13.15
CA SER A 32 9.75 -0.33 11.81
C SER A 32 8.58 0.25 11.01
N ALA A 33 7.40 0.41 11.61
CA ALA A 33 6.24 1.04 10.98
C ALA A 33 6.50 2.52 10.64
N LYS A 34 7.15 3.26 11.55
CA LYS A 34 7.56 4.66 11.34
C LYS A 34 8.56 4.80 10.18
N VAL A 35 9.62 3.98 10.17
CA VAL A 35 10.64 4.01 9.10
C VAL A 35 10.03 3.59 7.76
N CYS A 36 9.28 2.48 7.72
CA CYS A 36 8.63 2.05 6.48
C CYS A 36 7.67 3.15 5.96
N SER A 37 6.95 3.87 6.84
CA SER A 37 6.05 4.97 6.45
C SER A 37 6.77 6.20 5.91
N ILE A 38 7.94 6.53 6.44
CA ILE A 38 8.77 7.62 5.89
C ILE A 38 9.29 7.23 4.50
N SER A 39 9.75 5.99 4.33
CA SER A 39 10.24 5.48 3.04
C SER A 39 9.15 5.52 1.96
N ILE A 40 7.91 5.11 2.27
CA ILE A 40 6.82 5.19 1.29
C ILE A 40 6.47 6.64 0.95
N ALA A 41 6.54 7.57 1.92
CA ALA A 41 6.27 8.97 1.66
C ALA A 41 7.28 9.56 0.66
N LEU A 42 8.57 9.24 0.80
CA LEU A 42 9.61 9.63 -0.15
C LEU A 42 9.36 9.03 -1.55
N TYR A 43 8.97 7.76 -1.61
CA TYR A 43 8.58 7.12 -2.87
C TYR A 43 7.37 7.79 -3.53
N LEU A 44 6.35 8.17 -2.75
CA LEU A 44 5.16 8.85 -3.25
C LEU A 44 5.49 10.28 -3.73
N ILE A 45 6.42 10.99 -3.08
CA ILE A 45 6.92 12.29 -3.56
C ILE A 45 7.60 12.13 -4.92
N TYR A 46 8.50 11.16 -5.06
CA TYR A 46 9.16 10.87 -6.34
C TYR A 46 8.13 10.54 -7.43
N SER A 47 7.15 9.68 -7.11
CA SER A 47 6.09 9.28 -8.04
C SER A 47 5.18 10.45 -8.42
N LEU A 48 4.89 11.34 -7.47
CA LEU A 48 4.13 12.56 -7.72
C LEU A 48 4.86 13.46 -8.71
N ILE A 49 6.15 13.75 -8.48
CA ILE A 49 6.97 14.58 -9.38
C ILE A 49 6.95 14.01 -10.80
N LYS A 50 7.14 12.69 -10.94
CA LYS A 50 7.10 12.02 -12.25
C LYS A 50 5.72 12.04 -12.90
N SER A 51 4.65 11.99 -12.12
CA SER A 51 3.30 11.98 -12.65
C SER A 51 2.85 13.34 -13.22
N VAL A 52 3.42 14.46 -12.75
CA VAL A 52 3.03 15.81 -13.18
C VAL A 52 3.22 16.02 -14.68
N GLU A 53 4.28 15.43 -15.23
CA GLU A 53 4.59 15.50 -16.66
C GLU A 53 3.72 14.56 -17.51
N VAL A 54 3.10 13.55 -16.89
CA VAL A 54 2.40 12.47 -17.59
C VAL A 54 0.88 12.68 -17.57
N SER A 55 0.30 12.98 -16.42
CA SER A 55 -1.15 13.15 -16.30
C SER A 55 -1.56 13.75 -14.96
N VAL A 56 -2.38 14.80 -15.03
CA VAL A 56 -3.01 15.46 -13.86
C VAL A 56 -3.79 14.49 -12.98
N PHE A 57 -4.49 13.52 -13.57
CA PHE A 57 -5.29 12.53 -12.81
C PHE A 57 -4.42 11.69 -11.87
N PHE A 58 -3.34 11.11 -12.38
CA PHE A 58 -2.36 10.39 -11.55
C PHE A 58 -1.71 11.29 -10.49
N SER A 59 -1.41 12.55 -10.81
CA SER A 59 -0.88 13.49 -9.82
C SER A 59 -1.83 13.74 -8.66
N LEU A 60 -3.14 13.84 -8.93
CA LEU A 60 -4.14 13.97 -7.86
C LEU A 60 -4.19 12.73 -6.97
N ILE A 61 -4.13 11.54 -7.57
CA ILE A 61 -4.11 10.26 -6.82
C ILE A 61 -2.85 10.18 -5.93
N TYR A 62 -1.66 10.42 -6.49
CA TYR A 62 -0.42 10.39 -5.73
C TYR A 62 -0.39 11.47 -4.64
N GLY A 63 -0.91 12.67 -4.93
CA GLY A 63 -1.02 13.76 -3.96
C GLY A 63 -1.94 13.41 -2.78
N ALA A 64 -3.15 12.89 -3.06
CA ALA A 64 -4.08 12.45 -2.02
C ALA A 64 -3.50 11.32 -1.16
N THR A 65 -2.83 10.36 -1.80
CA THR A 65 -2.16 9.23 -1.11
C THR A 65 -1.00 9.71 -0.24
N LEU A 66 -0.23 10.69 -0.73
CA LEU A 66 0.86 11.31 0.03
C LEU A 66 0.34 12.02 1.27
N ILE A 67 -0.71 12.85 1.14
CA ILE A 67 -1.34 13.53 2.27
C ILE A 67 -1.81 12.52 3.32
N SER A 68 -2.49 11.46 2.88
CA SER A 68 -2.94 10.42 3.79
C SER A 68 -1.79 9.67 4.47
N THR A 69 -0.67 9.48 3.78
CA THR A 69 0.55 8.89 4.35
C THR A 69 1.20 9.84 5.37
N LEU A 70 1.19 11.15 5.14
CA LEU A 70 1.66 12.13 6.12
C LEU A 70 0.79 12.10 7.39
N PHE A 71 -0.54 11.94 7.25
CA PHE A 71 -1.42 11.74 8.41
C PHE A 71 -1.11 10.42 9.13
N LEU A 72 -0.83 9.33 8.42
CA LEU A 72 -0.35 8.09 9.04
C LEU A 72 0.90 8.36 9.88
N ILE A 73 1.92 9.01 9.31
CA ILE A 73 3.17 9.33 10.01
C ILE A 73 2.87 10.14 11.28
N ILE A 74 2.09 11.20 11.18
CA ILE A 74 1.68 12.01 12.35
C ILE A 74 0.93 11.14 13.36
N GLY A 75 0.04 10.26 12.90
CA GLY A 75 -0.67 9.27 13.70
C GLY A 75 0.29 8.37 14.47
N LEU A 76 1.30 7.80 13.82
CA LEU A 76 2.32 6.93 14.41
C LEU A 76 3.17 7.64 15.46
N PHE A 77 3.53 8.91 15.23
CA PHE A 77 4.32 9.68 16.19
C PHE A 77 3.50 10.22 17.38
N LYS A 78 2.20 10.50 17.18
CA LYS A 78 1.31 11.06 18.22
C LYS A 78 0.31 10.04 18.80
N SER A 79 0.43 8.77 18.43
CA SER A 79 -0.49 7.69 18.79
C SER A 79 -1.98 8.03 18.53
N LYS A 80 -2.27 8.73 17.43
CA LYS A 80 -3.64 9.15 17.07
C LYS A 80 -4.28 8.19 16.08
N LEU A 81 -5.13 7.30 16.57
CA LEU A 81 -5.77 6.24 15.78
C LEU A 81 -6.58 6.79 14.60
N SER A 82 -7.34 7.87 14.77
CA SER A 82 -8.16 8.46 13.70
C SER A 82 -7.37 8.78 12.42
N PHE A 83 -6.15 9.31 12.55
CA PHE A 83 -5.28 9.59 11.40
C PHE A 83 -4.73 8.33 10.75
N MET A 84 -4.47 7.28 11.54
CA MET A 84 -4.04 5.98 11.04
C MET A 84 -5.16 5.28 10.26
N THR A 85 -6.39 5.32 10.78
CA THR A 85 -7.55 4.67 10.15
C THR A 85 -7.90 5.31 8.82
N GLN A 86 -7.79 6.63 8.67
CA GLN A 86 -7.97 7.31 7.38
C GLN A 86 -7.04 6.73 6.30
N PHE A 87 -5.77 6.49 6.67
CA PHE A 87 -4.78 5.92 5.75
C PHE A 87 -5.21 4.56 5.19
N ILE A 88 -5.82 3.70 6.00
CA ILE A 88 -6.28 2.38 5.54
C ILE A 88 -7.25 2.51 4.35
N TYR A 89 -8.17 3.47 4.40
CA TYR A 89 -9.18 3.64 3.35
C TYR A 89 -8.59 4.32 2.11
N VAL A 90 -7.86 5.42 2.27
CA VAL A 90 -7.30 6.17 1.14
C VAL A 90 -6.26 5.32 0.39
N TYR A 91 -5.40 4.62 1.11
CA TYR A 91 -4.36 3.78 0.51
C TYR A 91 -4.95 2.53 -0.17
N LEU A 92 -6.06 1.98 0.34
CA LEU A 92 -6.77 0.89 -0.33
C LEU A 92 -7.33 1.34 -1.69
N VAL A 93 -7.98 2.50 -1.74
CA VAL A 93 -8.49 3.06 -3.00
C VAL A 93 -7.35 3.29 -3.99
N TYR A 94 -6.22 3.83 -3.52
CA TYR A 94 -4.99 3.97 -4.32
C TYR A 94 -4.54 2.63 -4.93
N LEU A 95 -4.43 1.57 -4.12
CA LEU A 95 -4.01 0.24 -4.59
C LEU A 95 -4.97 -0.34 -5.63
N ILE A 96 -6.28 -0.19 -5.42
CA ILE A 96 -7.30 -0.64 -6.38
C ILE A 96 -7.15 0.11 -7.71
N LEU A 97 -7.04 1.44 -7.68
CA LEU A 97 -6.86 2.25 -8.89
C LEU A 97 -5.58 1.86 -9.62
N LYS A 98 -4.46 1.72 -8.91
CA LYS A 98 -3.18 1.34 -9.53
C LYS A 98 -3.22 -0.06 -10.13
N THR A 99 -3.80 -1.03 -9.42
CA THR A 99 -3.96 -2.41 -9.91
C THR A 99 -4.86 -2.45 -11.13
N SER A 100 -6.00 -1.73 -11.12
CA SER A 100 -6.91 -1.65 -12.26
C SER A 100 -6.21 -1.02 -13.48
N SER A 101 -5.38 0.00 -13.28
CA SER A 101 -4.64 0.67 -14.35
C SER A 101 -3.62 -0.28 -14.99
N ILE A 102 -2.88 -1.05 -14.18
CA ILE A 102 -1.94 -2.06 -14.66
C ILE A 102 -2.67 -3.16 -15.46
N ILE A 103 -3.81 -3.65 -14.97
CA ILE A 103 -4.62 -4.65 -15.68
C ILE A 103 -5.10 -4.11 -17.02
N ILE A 104 -5.60 -2.87 -17.07
CA ILE A 104 -6.06 -2.22 -18.32
C ILE A 104 -4.91 -2.11 -19.31
N ILE A 105 -3.70 -1.72 -18.88
CA ILE A 105 -2.52 -1.65 -19.73
C ILE A 105 -2.15 -3.04 -20.26
N CYS A 106 -2.13 -4.07 -19.40
CA CYS A 106 -1.82 -5.44 -19.80
C CYS A 106 -2.82 -5.97 -20.84
N LEU A 107 -4.12 -5.74 -20.63
CA LEU A 107 -5.16 -6.11 -21.58
C LEU A 107 -5.00 -5.34 -22.89
N GLY A 108 -4.73 -4.04 -22.83
CA GLY A 108 -4.49 -3.19 -24.00
C GLY A 108 -3.34 -3.72 -24.85
N VAL A 109 -2.21 -4.05 -24.23
CA VAL A 109 -1.06 -4.67 -24.91
C VAL A 109 -1.44 -6.00 -25.54
N PHE A 110 -2.09 -6.89 -24.79
CA PHE A 110 -2.49 -8.21 -25.28
C PHE A 110 -3.45 -8.13 -26.48
N PHE A 111 -4.44 -7.24 -26.44
CA PHE A 111 -5.37 -7.05 -27.55
C PHE A 111 -4.72 -6.36 -28.75
N TYR A 112 -3.76 -5.46 -28.54
CA TYR A 112 -3.01 -4.81 -29.60
C TYR A 112 -2.11 -5.80 -30.34
N GLU A 113 -1.42 -6.69 -29.61
CA GLU A 113 -0.62 -7.77 -30.18
C GLU A 113 -1.50 -8.72 -31.02
N LYS A 114 -2.63 -9.15 -30.47
CA LYS A 114 -3.54 -10.09 -31.15
C LYS A 114 -4.06 -9.57 -32.49
N LYS A 115 -4.19 -8.25 -32.65
CA LYS A 115 -4.62 -7.63 -33.91
C LYS A 115 -3.50 -7.45 -34.93
N GLY A 116 -2.27 -7.86 -34.62
CA GLY A 116 -1.10 -7.61 -35.47
C GLY A 116 -0.61 -6.17 -35.42
N GLY A 117 -1.11 -5.34 -34.49
CA GLY A 117 -0.77 -3.91 -34.44
C GLY A 117 0.74 -3.65 -34.30
N PHE A 118 1.46 -4.56 -33.61
CA PHE A 118 2.92 -4.45 -33.50
C PHE A 118 3.65 -4.72 -34.81
N ASP A 119 3.17 -5.64 -35.62
CA ASP A 119 3.76 -5.94 -36.93
C ASP A 119 3.47 -4.78 -37.91
N GLU A 120 2.28 -4.15 -37.83
CA GLU A 120 1.93 -2.93 -38.59
C GLU A 120 2.82 -1.73 -38.21
N MET A 121 3.04 -1.47 -36.91
CA MET A 121 3.89 -0.38 -36.43
C MET A 121 5.36 -0.51 -36.86
N LEU A 122 5.91 -1.73 -36.85
CA LEU A 122 7.28 -2.00 -37.29
C LEU A 122 7.45 -1.77 -38.79
N GLN A 123 6.42 -2.09 -39.58
CA GLN A 123 6.39 -1.89 -41.02
C GLN A 123 6.28 -0.40 -41.39
N GLU A 124 5.49 0.38 -40.65
CA GLU A 124 5.32 1.83 -40.86
C GLU A 124 6.62 2.63 -40.65
N HIS A 125 7.48 2.19 -39.72
CA HIS A 125 8.74 2.87 -39.44
C HIS A 125 9.97 2.34 -40.22
N ASN A 126 9.80 1.46 -41.21
CA ASN A 126 10.91 0.86 -42.00
C ASN A 126 12.01 0.21 -41.13
N ILE A 127 11.63 -0.38 -40.00
CA ILE A 127 12.56 -0.93 -39.02
C ILE A 127 12.86 -2.40 -39.36
N ALA A 128 14.13 -2.81 -39.36
CA ALA A 128 14.53 -4.20 -39.61
C ALA A 128 13.86 -5.16 -38.62
N PHE A 129 13.14 -6.15 -39.15
CA PHE A 129 12.05 -6.87 -38.48
C PHE A 129 12.51 -7.84 -37.35
N SER A 130 13.74 -8.34 -37.38
CA SER A 130 14.18 -9.40 -36.43
C SER A 130 14.80 -8.86 -35.13
N GLU A 131 15.75 -7.93 -35.21
CA GLU A 131 16.45 -7.41 -34.02
C GLU A 131 15.55 -6.49 -33.17
N ASN A 132 14.66 -5.74 -33.82
CA ASN A 132 13.81 -4.77 -33.14
C ASN A 132 12.58 -5.40 -32.49
N LYS A 133 12.09 -6.54 -32.99
CA LYS A 133 11.02 -7.31 -32.33
C LYS A 133 11.48 -7.87 -30.98
N VAL A 134 12.74 -8.32 -30.90
CA VAL A 134 13.34 -8.77 -29.63
C VAL A 134 13.50 -7.59 -28.66
N ALA A 135 14.04 -6.45 -29.11
CA ALA A 135 14.19 -5.26 -28.27
C ALA A 135 12.84 -4.73 -27.75
N PHE A 136 11.81 -4.73 -28.60
CA PHE A 136 10.46 -4.34 -28.23
C PHE A 136 9.86 -5.26 -27.17
N ASN A 137 9.95 -6.58 -27.36
CA ASN A 137 9.48 -7.57 -26.38
C ASN A 137 10.22 -7.46 -25.04
N ILE A 138 11.54 -7.24 -25.08
CA ILE A 138 12.34 -6.97 -23.87
C ILE A 138 11.85 -5.69 -23.18
N GLY A 139 11.60 -4.62 -23.93
CA GLY A 139 11.05 -3.36 -23.40
C GLY A 139 9.68 -3.56 -22.75
N LEU A 140 8.83 -4.39 -23.34
CA LEU A 140 7.51 -4.74 -22.80
C LEU A 140 7.60 -5.50 -21.48
N ILE A 141 8.42 -6.55 -21.45
CA ILE A 141 8.68 -7.34 -20.23
C ILE A 141 9.27 -6.46 -19.14
N TYR A 142 10.24 -5.60 -19.50
CA TYR A 142 10.86 -4.65 -18.58
C TYR A 142 9.83 -3.67 -18.02
N GLY A 143 8.98 -3.08 -18.87
CA GLY A 143 7.91 -2.18 -18.47
C GLY A 143 6.89 -2.83 -17.53
N LEU A 144 6.50 -4.08 -17.82
CA LEU A 144 5.64 -4.87 -16.93
C LEU A 144 6.32 -5.15 -15.59
N PHE A 145 7.58 -5.55 -15.61
CA PHE A 145 8.35 -5.82 -14.38
C PHE A 145 8.48 -4.57 -13.50
N VAL A 146 8.83 -3.44 -14.11
CA VAL A 146 8.93 -2.13 -13.43
C VAL A 146 7.57 -1.65 -12.89
N SER A 147 6.46 -2.09 -13.48
CA SER A 147 5.10 -1.74 -13.00
C SER A 147 4.61 -2.68 -11.89
N TYR A 148 4.85 -3.98 -12.00
CA TYR A 148 4.38 -5.00 -11.04
C TYR A 148 5.21 -5.04 -9.77
N PHE A 149 6.53 -4.90 -9.88
CA PHE A 149 7.41 -5.01 -8.71
C PHE A 149 7.07 -3.96 -7.64
N PRO A 150 6.94 -2.66 -7.95
CA PRO A 150 6.52 -1.67 -6.96
C PRO A 150 5.14 -1.94 -6.35
N LEU A 151 4.19 -2.45 -7.14
CA LEU A 151 2.86 -2.78 -6.64
C LEU A 151 2.91 -3.83 -5.53
N ILE A 152 3.75 -4.86 -5.68
CA ILE A 152 3.93 -5.89 -4.64
C ILE A 152 4.46 -5.25 -3.35
N PHE A 153 5.44 -4.34 -3.44
CA PHE A 153 5.96 -3.62 -2.28
C PHE A 153 4.90 -2.74 -1.60
N GLU A 154 4.06 -2.07 -2.37
CA GLU A 154 2.99 -1.22 -1.84
C GLU A 154 1.89 -2.03 -1.16
N VAL A 155 1.49 -3.16 -1.75
CA VAL A 155 0.54 -4.08 -1.13
C VAL A 155 1.12 -4.64 0.17
N TYR A 156 2.38 -5.06 0.16
CA TYR A 156 3.07 -5.51 1.36
C TYR A 156 3.09 -4.42 2.44
N PHE A 157 3.47 -3.20 2.07
CA PHE A 157 3.48 -2.04 2.95
C PHE A 157 2.11 -1.75 3.56
N TYR A 158 1.05 -1.80 2.73
CA TYR A 158 -0.32 -1.61 3.18
C TYR A 158 -0.73 -2.64 4.23
N LEU A 159 -0.41 -3.92 4.00
CA LEU A 159 -0.73 -4.99 4.93
C LEU A 159 0.04 -4.85 6.25
N VAL A 160 1.32 -4.47 6.22
CA VAL A 160 2.14 -4.27 7.42
C VAL A 160 1.56 -3.14 8.27
N ASN A 161 1.25 -1.99 7.68
CA ASN A 161 0.68 -0.87 8.43
C ASN A 161 -0.75 -1.18 8.88
N GLY A 162 -1.57 -1.82 8.06
CA GLY A 162 -2.91 -2.26 8.47
C GLY A 162 -2.88 -3.17 9.69
N SER A 163 -2.00 -4.18 9.70
CA SER A 163 -1.76 -5.08 10.84
C SER A 163 -1.32 -4.30 12.09
N TYR A 164 -0.41 -3.33 11.93
CA TYR A 164 0.09 -2.51 13.03
C TYR A 164 -1.01 -1.61 13.63
N ILE A 165 -1.80 -0.96 12.79
CA ILE A 165 -2.89 -0.08 13.21
C ILE A 165 -3.97 -0.89 13.95
N GLU A 166 -4.31 -2.07 13.44
CA GLU A 166 -5.25 -2.98 14.10
C GLU A 166 -4.74 -3.44 15.48
N SER A 167 -3.43 -3.64 15.63
CA SER A 167 -2.80 -3.96 16.92
C SER A 167 -2.92 -2.81 17.93
N ILE A 168 -2.71 -1.57 17.47
CA ILE A 168 -2.89 -0.36 18.29
C ILE A 168 -4.35 -0.19 18.71
N GLU A 169 -5.29 -0.36 17.79
CA GLU A 169 -6.73 -0.27 18.03
C GLU A 169 -7.16 -1.22 19.15
N LYS A 170 -6.79 -2.51 19.04
CA LYS A 170 -7.08 -3.51 20.07
C LYS A 170 -6.46 -3.18 21.42
N THR A 171 -5.24 -2.62 21.43
CA THR A 171 -4.56 -2.21 22.66
C THR A 171 -5.26 -1.03 23.34
N LEU A 172 -5.78 -0.07 22.55
CA LEU A 172 -6.54 1.07 23.07
C LEU A 172 -7.90 0.65 23.61
N GLU A 173 -8.62 -0.22 22.90
CA GLU A 173 -9.90 -0.77 23.36
C GLU A 173 -9.75 -1.51 24.70
N GLN A 174 -8.71 -2.34 24.84
CA GLN A 174 -8.43 -3.05 26.09
C GLN A 174 -8.15 -2.10 27.26
N LYS A 175 -7.38 -1.03 27.03
CA LYS A 175 -7.10 -0.02 28.06
C LYS A 175 -8.38 0.69 28.51
N LEU A 176 -9.20 1.14 27.56
CA LEU A 176 -10.49 1.76 27.84
C LEU A 176 -11.40 0.87 28.68
N LEU A 177 -11.49 -0.42 28.35
CA LEU A 177 -12.29 -1.38 29.14
C LEU A 177 -11.76 -1.56 30.56
N THR A 178 -10.43 -1.62 30.72
CA THR A 178 -9.78 -1.77 32.02
C THR A 178 -9.98 -0.52 32.88
N ASP A 179 -9.88 0.67 32.29
CA ASP A 179 -10.10 1.95 32.98
C ASP A 179 -11.55 2.06 33.46
N VAL A 180 -12.52 1.64 32.63
CA VAL A 180 -13.94 1.58 33.01
C VAL A 180 -14.15 0.60 34.18
N GLU A 181 -13.55 -0.59 34.14
CA GLU A 181 -13.68 -1.59 35.21
C GLU A 181 -13.10 -1.09 36.55
N ASN A 182 -11.96 -0.39 36.49
CA ASN A 182 -11.32 0.24 37.66
C ASN A 182 -12.15 1.38 38.25
N ASP A 183 -12.78 2.21 37.41
CA ASP A 183 -13.68 3.26 37.87
C ASP A 183 -14.93 2.66 38.56
N PHE A 184 -15.48 1.57 38.03
CA PHE A 184 -16.60 0.88 38.68
C PHE A 184 -16.23 0.25 40.03
N THR A 185 -15.01 -0.26 40.20
CA THR A 185 -14.57 -0.87 41.46
C THR A 185 -14.23 0.14 42.55
N ASN A 186 -13.95 1.41 42.21
CA ASN A 186 -13.70 2.47 43.18
C ASN A 186 -14.98 3.18 43.67
N ILE A 187 -16.13 2.92 43.03
CA ILE A 187 -17.43 3.51 43.37
C ILE A 187 -18.26 2.59 44.31
N VAL A 188 -17.91 1.31 44.39
CA VAL A 188 -18.57 0.29 45.24
C VAL A 188 -17.78 0.08 46.53
#